data_AF-A0A1I5AE23-F1
#
_entry.id   AF-A0A1I5AE23-F1
#
_cell.length_a   1.000
_cell.length_b   1.000
_cell.length_c   1.000
_cell.angle_alpha   90.00
_cell.angle_beta   90.00
_cell.angle_gamma   90.00
#
_symmetry.space_group_name_H-M   'P 1'
#
loop_
_entity.id
_entity.type
_entity.pdbx_description
1 polymer ?
#
loop_
_entity_poly.entity_id
_entity_poly.type
_entity_poly.pdbx_seq_one_letter_code
_entity_poly.pdbx_strand_id
1 'polypeptide(L)'
;MEPPTAAGRIDAPRARTPLPGTHHEWVVAAALVSGVLLTLRGAERTGGVALPEPLAASATLRSWGRVVRTVLDHRATRPAASSADLDVVARAGVLLGSTLAAARATGHPGPLARVLLADTAPLHLPAETVVAQLARVHGALTAGDPVVAATVWAAGAPATRPFRPAPGDRRAPEE
;
A
#
# COMPACT_ATOMS: atom_id res chain seq x y z
N MET A 1 46.58 35.82 1.78
CA MET A 1 45.18 35.78 2.23
C MET A 1 44.53 34.64 1.46
N GLU A 2 44.61 33.44 2.00
CA GLU A 2 44.07 32.23 1.34
C GLU A 2 42.58 32.06 1.70
N PRO A 3 41.73 31.62 0.77
CA PRO A 3 40.32 31.37 1.06
C PRO A 3 40.17 30.11 1.93
N PRO A 4 39.27 30.12 2.93
CA PRO A 4 39.02 28.94 3.74
C PRO A 4 38.41 27.83 2.88
N THR A 5 39.12 26.70 2.83
CA THR A 5 38.71 25.43 2.25
C THR A 5 37.37 25.02 2.84
N ALA A 6 36.39 24.74 1.96
CA ALA A 6 35.06 24.29 2.34
C ALA A 6 35.15 23.01 3.18
N ALA A 7 35.13 23.17 4.50
CA ALA A 7 35.05 22.09 5.46
C ALA A 7 33.79 21.27 5.18
N GLY A 8 33.99 19.95 5.14
CA GLY A 8 33.03 18.98 4.67
C GLY A 8 31.63 19.16 5.26
N ARG A 9 30.63 19.13 4.37
CA ARG A 9 29.29 18.70 4.72
C ARG A 9 29.40 17.25 5.18
N ILE A 10 29.51 17.06 6.49
CA ILE A 10 29.19 15.77 7.09
C ILE A 10 27.68 15.63 6.92
N ASP A 11 27.25 14.94 5.86
CA ASP A 11 25.90 14.42 5.76
C ASP A 11 25.71 13.46 6.94
N ALA A 12 25.27 13.99 8.07
CA ALA A 12 24.90 13.19 9.22
C ALA A 12 23.92 12.10 8.72
N PRO A 13 24.11 10.84 9.09
CA PRO A 13 23.17 9.79 8.71
C PRO A 13 21.81 10.24 9.23
N ARG A 14 20.87 10.52 8.31
CA ARG A 14 19.49 10.85 8.68
C ARG A 14 19.02 9.72 9.59
N ALA A 15 18.85 10.03 10.87
CA ALA A 15 18.29 9.09 11.83
C ALA A 15 16.97 8.60 11.21
N ARG A 16 16.84 7.29 11.06
CA ARG A 16 15.66 6.71 10.45
C ARG A 16 14.47 7.11 11.30
N THR A 17 13.54 7.84 10.72
CA THR A 17 12.25 8.05 11.34
C THR A 17 11.62 6.66 11.57
N PRO A 18 11.29 6.28 12.81
CA PRO A 18 10.64 5.01 13.05
C PRO A 18 9.33 4.94 12.26
N LEU A 19 9.09 3.82 11.58
CA LEU A 19 7.85 3.61 10.84
C LEU A 19 6.66 3.56 11.82
N PRO A 20 5.53 4.21 11.50
CA PRO A 20 4.36 4.18 12.36
C PRO A 20 3.71 2.80 12.39
N GLY A 21 3.09 2.43 13.51
CA GLY A 21 2.36 1.18 13.67
C GLY A 21 3.22 -0.06 13.91
N THR A 22 2.56 -1.21 13.91
CA THR A 22 3.22 -2.50 14.17
C THR A 22 3.70 -3.15 12.88
N HIS A 23 4.70 -4.04 13.00
CA HIS A 23 5.15 -4.85 11.86
C HIS A 23 4.01 -5.65 11.21
N HIS A 24 3.09 -6.19 12.02
CA HIS A 24 1.93 -6.94 11.53
C HIS A 24 1.03 -6.07 10.64
N GLU A 25 0.73 -4.83 11.04
CA GLU A 25 -0.08 -3.91 10.23
C GLU A 25 0.56 -3.62 8.87
N TRP A 26 1.87 -3.42 8.83
CA TRP A 26 2.61 -3.24 7.58
C TRP A 26 2.57 -4.47 6.69
N VAL A 27 2.71 -5.66 7.25
CA VAL A 27 2.61 -6.93 6.49
C VAL A 27 1.21 -7.09 5.91
N VAL A 28 0.16 -6.78 6.68
CA VAL A 28 -1.23 -6.87 6.20
C VAL A 28 -1.47 -5.86 5.07
N ALA A 29 -1.06 -4.60 5.23
CA ALA A 29 -1.17 -3.60 4.18
C ALA A 29 -0.38 -4.02 2.92
N ALA A 30 0.84 -4.54 3.11
CA ALA A 30 1.68 -5.06 2.04
C ALA A 30 0.99 -6.18 1.25
N ALA A 31 0.41 -7.16 1.97
CA ALA A 31 -0.25 -8.32 1.38
C ALA A 31 -1.51 -7.93 0.60
N LEU A 32 -2.37 -7.10 1.18
CA LEU A 32 -3.61 -6.66 0.53
C LEU A 32 -3.35 -5.94 -0.79
N VAL A 33 -2.43 -4.97 -0.80
CA VAL A 33 -2.09 -4.23 -2.01
C VAL A 33 -1.38 -5.13 -3.04
N SER A 34 -0.48 -6.02 -2.59
CA SER A 34 0.20 -6.95 -3.49
C SER A 34 -0.78 -7.89 -4.18
N GLY A 35 -1.75 -8.45 -3.44
CA GLY A 35 -2.80 -9.32 -3.98
C GLY A 35 -3.55 -8.65 -5.11
N VAL A 36 -4.04 -7.42 -4.88
CA VAL A 36 -4.79 -6.66 -5.88
C VAL A 36 -3.95 -6.35 -7.11
N LEU A 37 -2.70 -5.88 -6.93
CA LEU A 37 -1.82 -5.58 -8.06
C LEU A 37 -1.48 -6.84 -8.88
N LEU A 38 -1.37 -8.00 -8.24
CA LEU A 38 -1.19 -9.29 -8.91
C LEU A 38 -2.45 -9.71 -9.67
N THR A 39 -3.64 -9.54 -9.08
CA THR A 39 -4.91 -9.84 -9.74
C THR A 39 -5.14 -8.95 -10.96
N LEU A 40 -4.85 -7.65 -10.84
CA LEU A 40 -4.89 -6.72 -11.98
C LEU A 40 -3.94 -7.16 -13.08
N ARG A 41 -2.70 -7.54 -12.73
CA ARG A 41 -1.75 -8.06 -13.71
C ARG A 41 -2.21 -9.37 -14.35
N GLY A 42 -2.86 -10.24 -13.59
CA GLY A 42 -3.53 -11.44 -14.10
C GLY A 42 -4.58 -11.08 -15.14
N ALA A 43 -5.49 -10.18 -14.81
CA ALA A 43 -6.55 -9.70 -15.70
C ALA A 43 -6.01 -9.05 -16.99
N GLU A 44 -4.89 -8.33 -16.92
CA GLU A 44 -4.21 -7.77 -18.10
C GLU A 44 -3.63 -8.87 -19.00
N ARG A 45 -2.98 -9.88 -18.41
CA ARG A 45 -2.29 -10.92 -19.19
C ARG A 45 -3.21 -11.98 -19.76
N THR A 46 -4.23 -12.39 -19.02
CA THR A 46 -5.09 -13.53 -19.38
C THR A 46 -6.52 -13.11 -19.70
N GLY A 47 -7.01 -12.05 -19.05
CA GLY A 47 -8.39 -11.57 -19.19
C GLY A 47 -8.60 -10.53 -20.29
N GLY A 48 -7.54 -10.09 -20.98
CA GLY A 48 -7.63 -9.07 -22.02
C GLY A 48 -8.02 -7.68 -21.52
N VAL A 49 -7.94 -7.43 -20.21
CA VAL A 49 -8.25 -6.12 -19.63
C VAL A 49 -7.09 -5.16 -19.92
N ALA A 50 -7.31 -4.20 -20.81
CA ALA A 50 -6.35 -3.12 -21.02
C ALA A 50 -6.28 -2.24 -19.76
N LEU A 51 -5.15 -2.30 -19.05
CA LEU A 51 -4.93 -1.46 -17.88
C LEU A 51 -4.37 -0.09 -18.31
N PRO A 52 -4.88 1.01 -17.73
CA PRO A 52 -4.28 2.33 -17.91
C PRO A 52 -2.93 2.44 -17.18
N GLU A 53 -2.04 3.30 -17.66
CA GLU A 53 -0.85 3.71 -16.92
C GLU A 53 -1.24 4.38 -15.57
N PRO A 54 -0.53 4.11 -14.46
CA PRO A 54 0.69 3.30 -14.34
C PRO A 54 0.47 1.81 -14.02
N LEU A 55 -0.76 1.31 -14.09
CA LEU A 55 -1.08 -0.09 -13.76
C LEU A 55 -0.63 -1.07 -14.86
N ALA A 56 -0.51 -0.58 -16.09
CA ALA A 56 -0.03 -1.33 -17.24
C ALA A 56 1.38 -1.91 -17.05
N ALA A 57 1.66 -3.00 -17.77
CA ALA A 57 3.02 -3.54 -17.95
C ALA A 57 3.84 -3.77 -16.65
N SER A 58 3.13 -4.00 -15.54
CA SER A 58 3.70 -4.22 -14.19
C SER A 58 4.50 -3.04 -13.61
N ALA A 59 4.35 -1.82 -14.12
CA ALA A 59 5.10 -0.66 -13.61
C ALA A 59 4.78 -0.39 -12.12
N THR A 60 3.50 -0.38 -11.77
CA THR A 60 3.06 -0.25 -10.37
C THR A 60 3.53 -1.42 -9.51
N LEU A 61 3.42 -2.67 -10.00
CA LEU A 61 3.83 -3.86 -9.25
C LEU A 61 5.34 -3.87 -8.92
N ARG A 62 6.19 -3.45 -9.86
CA ARG A 62 7.64 -3.32 -9.64
C ARG A 62 7.97 -2.24 -8.62
N SER A 63 7.34 -1.07 -8.74
CA SER A 63 7.52 0.05 -7.82
C SER A 63 7.06 -0.33 -6.41
N TRP A 64 5.91 -1.00 -6.31
CA TRP A 64 5.40 -1.54 -5.06
C TRP A 64 6.35 -2.55 -4.40
N GLY A 65 6.94 -3.47 -5.16
CA GLY A 65 7.94 -4.40 -4.62
C GLY A 65 9.14 -3.70 -3.98
N ARG A 66 9.57 -2.54 -4.51
CA ARG A 66 10.63 -1.72 -3.91
C ARG A 66 10.16 -1.04 -2.62
N VAL A 67 8.92 -0.55 -2.59
CA VAL A 67 8.29 0.03 -1.40
C VAL A 67 8.19 -1.00 -0.28
N VAL A 68 7.67 -2.20 -0.57
CA VAL A 68 7.52 -3.28 0.40
C VAL A 68 8.87 -3.72 0.97
N ARG A 69 9.91 -3.90 0.14
CA ARG A 69 11.25 -4.23 0.65
C ARG A 69 11.81 -3.16 1.59
N THR A 70 11.56 -1.89 1.31
CA THR A 70 12.00 -0.78 2.18
C THR A 70 11.40 -0.88 3.58
N VAL A 71 10.14 -1.33 3.66
CA VAL A 71 9.38 -1.43 4.91
C VAL A 71 9.67 -2.74 5.64
N LEU A 72 9.74 -3.86 4.93
CA LEU A 72 9.89 -5.17 5.54
C LEU A 72 11.34 -5.50 5.89
N ASP A 73 12.31 -4.89 5.20
CA ASP A 73 13.73 -4.99 5.55
C ASP A 73 14.14 -3.84 6.49
N HIS A 74 13.73 -3.96 7.76
CA HIS A 74 14.04 -3.00 8.82
C HIS A 74 15.55 -2.77 9.02
N ARG A 75 16.39 -3.68 8.51
CA ARG A 75 17.86 -3.64 8.64
C ARG A 75 18.55 -2.97 7.46
N ALA A 76 17.90 -2.84 6.30
CA ALA A 76 18.52 -2.27 5.10
C ALA A 76 18.87 -0.81 5.30
N THR A 77 20.16 -0.41 5.29
CA THR A 77 20.67 0.95 5.59
C THR A 77 20.21 2.06 4.65
N ARG A 78 19.67 1.73 3.48
CA ARG A 78 19.04 2.67 2.53
C ARG A 78 17.64 2.18 2.13
N PRO A 79 16.67 3.10 1.93
CA PRO A 79 15.39 2.72 1.36
C PRO A 79 15.58 2.15 -0.05
N ALA A 80 14.93 1.01 -0.32
CA ALA A 80 14.97 0.37 -1.63
C ALA A 80 14.06 1.08 -2.65
N ALA A 81 13.10 1.88 -2.18
CA ALA A 81 12.21 2.71 -2.99
C ALA A 81 12.75 4.13 -3.12
N SER A 82 12.67 4.64 -4.35
CA SER A 82 12.91 6.05 -4.69
C SER A 82 11.62 6.88 -4.60
N SER A 83 11.74 8.21 -4.67
CA SER A 83 10.57 9.10 -4.80
C SER A 83 9.75 8.76 -6.04
N ALA A 84 10.39 8.41 -7.15
CA ALA A 84 9.71 8.02 -8.39
C ALA A 84 8.87 6.73 -8.21
N ASP A 85 9.34 5.78 -7.39
CA ASP A 85 8.56 4.58 -7.08
C ASP A 85 7.31 4.93 -6.25
N LEU A 86 7.45 5.87 -5.29
CA LEU A 86 6.32 6.38 -4.50
C LEU A 86 5.32 7.15 -5.37
N ASP A 87 5.78 7.96 -6.32
CA ASP A 87 4.91 8.67 -7.27
C ASP A 87 4.10 7.71 -8.15
N VAL A 88 4.72 6.62 -8.61
CA VAL A 88 4.01 5.58 -9.38
C VAL A 88 2.90 4.96 -8.54
N VAL A 89 3.19 4.62 -7.28
CA VAL A 89 2.21 4.05 -6.34
C VAL A 89 1.09 5.06 -6.02
N ALA A 90 1.42 6.34 -5.87
CA ALA A 90 0.43 7.41 -5.65
C ALA A 90 -0.52 7.56 -6.83
N ARG A 91 0.02 7.64 -8.06
CA ARG A 91 -0.79 7.74 -9.28
C ARG A 91 -1.69 6.52 -9.46
N ALA A 92 -1.18 5.32 -9.16
CA ALA A 92 -1.98 4.10 -9.15
C ALA A 92 -3.14 4.19 -8.13
N GLY A 93 -2.86 4.64 -6.90
CA GLY A 93 -3.88 4.84 -5.86
C GLY A 93 -4.99 5.81 -6.30
N VAL A 94 -4.63 6.95 -6.88
CA VAL A 94 -5.59 7.94 -7.42
C VAL A 94 -6.46 7.34 -8.53
N LEU A 95 -5.85 6.57 -9.43
CA LEU A 95 -6.55 5.92 -10.54
C LEU A 95 -7.54 4.86 -10.06
N LEU A 96 -7.14 4.02 -9.10
CA LEU A 96 -8.01 3.03 -8.49
C LEU A 96 -9.16 3.70 -7.72
N GLY A 97 -8.85 4.73 -6.93
CA GLY A 97 -9.85 5.49 -6.16
C GLY A 97 -10.88 6.19 -7.04
N SER A 98 -10.44 6.91 -8.08
CA SER A 98 -11.33 7.57 -9.03
C SER A 98 -12.18 6.58 -9.82
N THR A 99 -11.63 5.42 -10.17
CA THR A 99 -12.37 4.34 -10.85
C THR A 99 -13.48 3.78 -9.95
N LEU A 100 -13.22 3.52 -8.67
CA LEU A 100 -14.23 3.06 -7.72
C LEU A 100 -15.29 4.13 -7.45
N ALA A 101 -14.88 5.39 -7.29
CA ALA A 101 -15.79 6.51 -7.11
C ALA A 101 -16.75 6.67 -8.31
N ALA A 102 -16.21 6.61 -9.53
CA ALA A 102 -17.01 6.65 -10.75
C ALA A 102 -17.98 5.47 -10.84
N ALA A 103 -17.53 4.25 -10.54
CA ALA A 103 -18.39 3.06 -10.54
C ALA A 103 -19.55 3.19 -9.55
N ARG A 104 -19.32 3.77 -8.36
CA ARG A 104 -20.39 4.06 -7.40
C ARG A 104 -21.36 5.12 -7.90
N ALA A 105 -20.84 6.22 -8.45
CA ALA A 105 -21.67 7.32 -8.92
C ALA A 105 -22.59 6.92 -10.08
N THR A 106 -22.11 6.06 -10.98
CA THR A 106 -22.87 5.64 -12.16
C THR A 106 -23.68 4.36 -11.94
N GLY A 107 -23.35 3.56 -10.92
CA GLY A 107 -23.88 2.21 -10.74
C GLY A 107 -23.39 1.19 -11.76
N HIS A 108 -22.50 1.59 -12.68
CA HIS A 108 -22.02 0.77 -13.79
C HIS A 108 -20.50 0.60 -13.68
N PRO A 109 -20.00 -0.48 -13.06
CA PRO A 109 -18.57 -0.68 -12.91
C PRO A 109 -17.94 -0.96 -14.27
N GLY A 110 -16.93 -0.16 -14.63
CA GLY A 110 -16.06 -0.43 -15.77
C GLY A 110 -15.14 -1.64 -15.54
N PRO A 111 -14.36 -2.07 -16.54
CA PRO A 111 -13.53 -3.29 -16.46
C PRO A 111 -12.58 -3.31 -15.25
N LEU A 112 -11.86 -2.22 -15.01
CA LEU A 112 -10.94 -2.10 -13.88
C LEU A 112 -11.68 -2.21 -12.53
N ALA A 113 -12.81 -1.52 -12.36
CA ALA A 113 -13.63 -1.59 -11.15
C ALA A 113 -14.16 -3.01 -10.91
N ARG A 114 -14.56 -3.74 -11.96
CA ARG A 114 -15.05 -5.12 -11.83
C ARG A 114 -13.96 -6.06 -11.31
N VAL A 115 -12.73 -5.92 -11.80
CA VAL A 115 -11.61 -6.74 -11.30
C VAL A 115 -11.37 -6.47 -9.81
N LEU A 116 -11.37 -5.19 -9.40
CA LEU A 116 -11.21 -4.82 -7.99
C LEU A 116 -12.32 -5.38 -7.10
N LEU A 117 -13.58 -5.22 -7.51
CA LEU A 117 -14.73 -5.69 -6.76
C LEU A 117 -14.76 -7.22 -6.66
N ALA A 118 -14.40 -7.92 -7.74
CA ALA A 118 -14.33 -9.38 -7.75
C ALA A 118 -13.20 -9.92 -6.87
N ASP A 119 -12.06 -9.24 -6.83
CA ASP A 119 -10.90 -9.63 -6.01
C ASP A 119 -11.16 -9.47 -4.50
N THR A 120 -11.82 -8.38 -4.10
CA THR A 120 -12.04 -8.11 -2.67
C THR A 120 -13.31 -8.74 -2.10
N ALA A 121 -14.24 -9.19 -2.94
CA ALA A 121 -15.48 -9.83 -2.50
C ALA A 121 -15.27 -11.11 -1.65
N PRO A 122 -14.39 -12.06 -2.02
CA PRO A 122 -14.09 -13.25 -1.20
C PRO A 122 -13.48 -12.91 0.16
N LEU A 123 -12.84 -11.75 0.28
CA LEU A 123 -12.22 -11.27 1.52
C LEU A 123 -13.23 -10.58 2.44
N HIS A 124 -14.49 -10.41 2.00
CA HIS A 124 -15.49 -9.58 2.65
C HIS A 124 -14.99 -8.16 2.97
N LEU A 125 -14.11 -7.64 2.12
CA LEU A 125 -13.52 -6.31 2.25
C LEU A 125 -14.07 -5.38 1.16
N PRO A 126 -14.46 -4.14 1.51
CA PRO A 126 -14.72 -3.12 0.50
C PRO A 126 -13.46 -2.87 -0.34
N ALA A 127 -13.61 -2.75 -1.66
CA ALA A 127 -12.49 -2.46 -2.57
C ALA A 127 -11.76 -1.16 -2.20
N GLU A 128 -12.46 -0.20 -1.60
CA GLU A 128 -11.88 1.04 -1.10
C GLU A 128 -10.84 0.81 0.01
N THR A 129 -10.93 -0.30 0.74
CA THR A 129 -9.95 -0.65 1.78
C THR A 129 -8.55 -0.79 1.21
N VAL A 130 -8.43 -1.34 -0.01
CA VAL A 130 -7.14 -1.50 -0.68
C VAL A 130 -6.57 -0.13 -1.08
N VAL A 131 -7.42 0.74 -1.63
CA VAL A 131 -7.02 2.12 -1.98
C VAL A 131 -6.62 2.90 -0.73
N ALA A 132 -7.33 2.69 0.38
CA ALA A 132 -6.96 3.25 1.67
C ALA A 132 -5.61 2.73 2.17
N GLN A 133 -5.30 1.43 2.00
CA GLN A 133 -3.98 0.89 2.36
C GLN A 133 -2.85 1.48 1.49
N LEU A 134 -3.09 1.65 0.19
CA LEU A 134 -2.15 2.35 -0.71
C LEU A 134 -1.87 3.77 -0.23
N ALA A 135 -2.92 4.54 0.05
CA ALA A 135 -2.81 5.92 0.54
C ALA A 135 -2.13 5.99 1.92
N ARG A 136 -2.45 5.05 2.82
CA ARG A 136 -1.86 4.92 4.16
C ARG A 136 -0.36 4.70 4.08
N VAL A 137 0.07 3.71 3.27
CA VAL A 137 1.48 3.38 3.08
C VAL A 137 2.23 4.54 2.41
N HIS A 138 1.69 5.07 1.31
CA HIS A 138 2.32 6.19 0.61
C HIS A 138 2.48 7.41 1.51
N GLY A 139 1.41 7.82 2.19
CA GLY A 139 1.42 9.01 3.05
C GLY A 139 2.33 8.86 4.27
N ALA A 140 2.38 7.67 4.88
CA ALA A 140 3.33 7.41 5.96
C ALA A 140 4.80 7.47 5.51
N LEU A 141 5.11 7.02 4.29
CA LEU A 141 6.47 7.03 3.75
C LEU A 141 6.90 8.39 3.19
N THR A 142 5.96 9.23 2.80
CA THR A 142 6.23 10.57 2.23
C THR A 142 6.10 11.69 3.25
N ALA A 143 5.53 11.42 4.43
CA ALA A 143 5.49 12.38 5.52
C ALA A 143 6.92 12.76 5.96
N GLY A 144 7.25 14.04 5.87
CA GLY A 144 8.51 14.59 6.36
C GLY A 144 8.59 14.67 7.89
N ASP A 145 7.46 14.47 8.58
CA ASP A 145 7.31 14.55 10.03
C ASP A 145 6.77 13.22 10.61
N PRO A 146 7.38 12.67 11.67
CA PRO A 146 6.96 11.41 12.29
C PRO A 146 5.53 11.41 12.85
N VAL A 147 5.08 12.54 13.40
CA VAL A 147 3.72 12.71 13.94
C VAL A 147 2.72 12.67 12.80
N VAL A 148 3.00 13.38 11.70
CA VAL A 148 2.17 13.35 10.49
C VAL A 148 2.10 11.93 9.92
N ALA A 149 3.24 11.22 9.86
CA ALA A 149 3.30 9.83 9.42
C ALA A 149 2.39 8.93 10.29
N ALA A 150 2.44 9.09 11.61
CA ALA A 150 1.60 8.35 12.54
C ALA A 150 0.11 8.69 12.41
N THR A 151 -0.24 9.96 12.21
CA THR A 151 -1.63 10.39 11.99
C THR A 151 -2.20 9.79 10.70
N VAL A 152 -1.45 9.85 9.61
CA VAL A 152 -1.86 9.24 8.34
C VAL A 152 -1.98 7.72 8.48
N TRP A 153 -1.03 7.09 9.18
CA TRP A 153 -1.09 5.65 9.45
C TRP A 153 -2.33 5.28 10.27
N ALA A 154 -2.69 6.04 11.31
CA ALA A 154 -3.88 5.76 12.10
C ALA A 154 -5.18 5.95 11.29
N ALA A 155 -5.25 6.99 10.44
CA ALA A 155 -6.44 7.31 9.66
C ALA A 155 -6.78 6.26 8.58
N GLY A 156 -5.76 5.61 8.00
CA GLY A 156 -5.93 4.58 6.98
C GLY A 156 -6.15 3.16 7.52
N ALA A 157 -6.22 2.98 8.83
CA ALA A 157 -6.54 1.68 9.40
C ALA A 157 -7.98 1.30 9.01
N PRO A 158 -8.22 0.08 8.48
CA PRO A 158 -9.59 -0.37 8.31
C PRO A 158 -10.26 -0.34 9.69
N ALA A 159 -11.53 0.03 9.75
CA ALA A 159 -12.35 -0.15 10.94
C ALA A 159 -12.58 -1.65 11.15
N THR A 160 -11.52 -2.39 11.48
CA THR A 160 -11.62 -3.77 11.91
C THR A 160 -12.31 -3.72 13.25
N ARG A 161 -13.61 -4.03 13.27
CA ARG A 161 -14.15 -4.67 14.47
C ARG A 161 -13.24 -5.86 14.73
N PRO A 162 -12.65 -5.99 15.93
CA PRO A 162 -11.84 -7.16 16.23
C PRO A 162 -12.68 -8.38 15.93
N PHE A 163 -12.13 -9.31 15.15
CA PHE A 163 -12.73 -10.62 14.96
C PHE A 163 -12.89 -11.23 16.36
N ARG A 164 -14.13 -11.23 16.85
CA ARG A 164 -14.50 -11.91 18.09
C ARG A 164 -14.91 -13.32 17.66
N PRO A 165 -14.09 -14.35 17.89
CA PRO A 165 -14.54 -15.71 17.64
C PRO A 165 -15.84 -15.91 18.42
N ALA A 166 -16.84 -16.51 17.77
CA ALA A 166 -18.11 -16.82 18.42
C ALA A 166 -17.79 -17.65 19.69
N PRO A 167 -18.32 -17.26 20.87
CA PRO A 167 -18.14 -18.07 22.06
C PRO A 167 -18.96 -19.35 21.89
N GLY A 168 -18.33 -20.46 21.53
CA GLY A 168 -18.97 -21.77 21.70
C GLY A 168 -18.73 -22.85 20.65
N ASP A 169 -17.51 -23.05 20.13
CA ASP A 169 -17.20 -24.30 19.42
C ASP A 169 -15.96 -25.01 20.00
N ARG A 170 -15.89 -25.05 21.34
CA ARG A 170 -15.12 -26.09 22.03
C ARG A 170 -16.02 -27.32 22.12
N ARG A 171 -16.08 -28.12 21.05
CA ARG A 171 -16.51 -29.51 21.22
C ARG A 171 -15.42 -30.20 22.05
N ALA A 172 -15.82 -30.71 23.21
CA ALA A 172 -14.98 -31.56 24.03
C ALA A 172 -14.57 -32.79 23.21
N PRO A 173 -13.35 -33.32 23.40
CA PRO A 173 -13.01 -34.62 22.86
C PRO A 173 -13.89 -35.67 23.56
N GLU A 174 -14.66 -36.43 22.78
CA GLU A 174 -15.32 -37.63 23.28
C GLU A 174 -14.22 -38.66 23.58
N GLU A 175 -14.18 -39.10 24.84
CA GLU A 175 -13.39 -40.25 25.32
C GLU A 175 -14.08 -41.57 24.96
#